data_AF-A0AAU6EAV2-F1
#
_entry.id   AF-A0AAU6EAV2-F1
#
_cell.length_a   1.000
_cell.length_b   1.000
_cell.length_c   1.000
_cell.angle_alpha   90.00
_cell.angle_beta   90.00
_cell.angle_gamma   90.00
#
_symmetry.space_group_name_H-M   'P 1'
#
loop_
_entity.id
_entity.type
_entity.pdbx_description
1 polymer ?
#
loop_
_entity_poly.entity_id
_entity_poly.type
_entity_poly.pdbx_seq_one_letter_code
_entity_poly.pdbx_strand_id
1 'polypeptide(L)'
;MSGEKKARITITVDPDVVEYAEHLVSSGKALSVAAVFNDAIAAKRINDQRALALLRDRARRADPDRVARMMRHVNRQLTEQGFPAASGE
;
A
#
# COMPACT_ATOMS: atom_id res chain seq x y z
N MET A 1 11.58 8.69 31.91
CA MET A 1 11.34 8.60 30.46
C MET A 1 12.28 7.56 29.90
N SER A 2 11.82 6.30 29.80
CA SER A 2 12.65 5.21 29.29
C SER A 2 12.85 5.43 27.79
N GLY A 3 14.00 5.97 27.42
CA GLY A 3 14.38 6.13 26.02
C GLY A 3 14.45 4.77 25.38
N GLU A 4 13.44 4.41 24.58
CA GLU A 4 13.53 3.28 23.66
C GLU A 4 14.83 3.45 22.86
N LYS A 5 15.76 2.52 23.05
CA LYS A 5 17.02 2.52 22.31
C LYS A 5 16.67 2.31 20.84
N LYS A 6 16.90 3.34 20.02
CA LYS A 6 16.78 3.21 18.56
C LYS A 6 17.71 2.10 18.09
N ALA A 7 17.16 1.10 17.40
CA ALA A 7 17.96 0.04 16.79
C ALA A 7 18.84 0.65 15.69
N ARG A 8 20.15 0.40 15.74
CA ARG A 8 21.06 0.83 14.68
C ARG A 8 20.96 -0.16 13.53
N ILE A 9 20.52 0.33 12.38
CA ILE A 9 20.48 -0.43 11.12
C ILE A 9 21.45 0.23 10.14
N THR A 10 22.12 -0.61 9.35
CA THR A 10 22.91 -0.16 8.20
C THR A 10 22.18 -0.65 6.96
N ILE A 11 21.85 0.26 6.06
CA ILE A 11 21.17 -0.04 4.81
C ILE A 11 21.94 0.61 3.66
N THR A 12 21.95 -0.04 2.51
CA THR A 12 22.38 0.59 1.26
C THR A 12 21.16 1.25 0.64
N VAL A 13 21.31 2.51 0.23
CA VAL A 13 20.24 3.30 -0.36
C VAL A 13 20.73 3.86 -1.68
N ASP A 14 19.84 3.99 -2.65
CA ASP A 14 20.15 4.59 -3.93
C ASP A 14 20.68 6.02 -3.77
N PRO A 15 21.68 6.43 -4.57
CA PRO A 15 22.31 7.75 -4.45
C PRO A 15 21.31 8.90 -4.52
N ASP A 16 20.36 8.84 -5.45
CA ASP A 16 19.35 9.89 -5.66
C ASP A 16 18.45 10.10 -4.44
N VAL A 17 18.17 9.02 -3.70
CA VAL A 17 17.35 9.09 -2.48
C VAL A 17 18.13 9.72 -1.34
N VAL A 18 19.44 9.44 -1.26
CA VAL A 18 20.33 10.07 -0.27
C VAL A 18 20.46 11.57 -0.56
N GLU A 19 20.69 11.95 -1.82
CA GLU A 19 20.77 13.36 -2.24
C GLU A 19 19.49 14.12 -1.88
N TYR A 20 18.33 13.52 -2.15
CA TYR A 20 17.06 14.12 -1.77
C TYR A 20 16.91 14.28 -0.25
N ALA A 21 17.30 13.28 0.54
CA ALA A 21 17.24 13.36 1.99
C ALA A 21 18.19 14.44 2.55
N GLU A 22 19.39 14.57 1.99
CA GLU A 22 20.34 15.64 2.32
C GLU A 22 19.78 17.01 1.96
N HIS A 23 19.13 17.15 0.81
CA HIS A 23 18.46 18.39 0.41
C HIS A 23 17.31 18.76 1.37
N LEU A 24 16.57 17.78 1.90
CA LEU A 24 15.53 18.04 2.92
C LEU A 24 16.12 18.51 4.24
N VAL A 25 17.30 18.02 4.61
CA VAL A 25 18.02 18.50 5.80
C VAL A 25 18.58 19.90 5.57
N SER A 26 19.22 20.15 4.42
CA SER A 26 19.81 21.46 4.11
C SER A 26 18.76 22.57 3.97
N SER A 27 17.57 22.23 3.48
CA SER A 27 16.41 23.14 3.42
C SER A 27 15.69 23.32 4.77
N GLY A 28 16.19 22.70 5.85
CA GLY A 28 15.60 22.79 7.19
C GLY A 28 14.26 22.07 7.35
N LYS A 29 13.84 21.29 6.36
CA LYS A 29 12.60 20.50 6.40
C LYS A 29 12.73 19.24 7.27
N ALA A 30 13.96 18.80 7.54
CA ALA A 30 14.24 17.66 8.40
C ALA A 30 15.47 17.92 9.29
N LEU A 31 15.46 17.33 10.49
CA LEU A 31 16.53 17.46 11.47
C LEU A 31 17.76 16.59 11.16
N SER A 32 17.58 15.51 10.41
CA SER A 32 18.65 14.60 9.98
C SER A 32 18.15 13.69 8.85
N VAL A 33 19.08 13.09 8.12
CA VAL A 33 18.78 12.07 7.11
C VAL A 33 18.00 10.90 7.74
N ALA A 34 18.37 10.48 8.95
CA ALA A 34 17.64 9.44 9.68
C ALA A 34 16.20 9.84 10.02
N ALA A 35 15.93 11.13 10.27
CA ALA A 35 14.56 11.62 10.48
C ALA A 35 13.73 11.49 9.19
N VAL A 36 14.30 11.87 8.03
CA VAL A 36 13.65 11.70 6.72
C VAL A 36 13.26 10.24 6.47
N PHE A 37 14.19 9.30 6.70
CA PHE A 37 13.90 7.88 6.51
C PHE A 37 12.82 7.37 7.47
N ASN A 38 12.89 7.76 8.75
CA ASN A 38 11.87 7.35 9.73
C ASN A 38 10.49 7.90 9.36
N ASP A 39 10.40 9.16 8.94
CA ASP A 39 9.15 9.79 8.54
C ASP A 39 8.58 9.14 7.27
N ALA A 40 9.42 8.82 6.30
CA ALA A 40 9.01 8.12 5.08
C ALA A 40 8.45 6.71 5.39
N ILE A 41 9.12 5.95 6.26
CA ILE A 41 8.65 4.62 6.68
C ILE A 41 7.36 4.71 7.49
N ALA A 42 7.23 5.70 8.38
CA ALA A 42 6.02 5.94 9.14
C ALA A 42 4.83 6.29 8.22
N ALA A 43 5.06 7.16 7.23
CA ALA A 43 4.06 7.52 6.23
C ALA A 43 3.64 6.30 5.39
N LYS A 44 4.60 5.48 4.96
CA LYS A 44 4.31 4.23 4.25
C LYS A 44 3.45 3.29 5.07
N ARG A 45 3.80 3.08 6.35
CA ARG A 45 3.01 2.24 7.27
C ARG A 45 1.56 2.73 7.39
N ILE A 46 1.34 4.03 7.51
CA ILE A 46 0.00 4.61 7.60
C ILE A 46 -0.78 4.35 6.30
N ASN A 47 -0.14 4.54 5.15
CA ASN A 47 -0.76 4.30 3.85
C ASN A 47 -1.13 2.82 3.66
N ASP A 48 -0.22 1.91 4.01
CA ASP A 48 -0.47 0.46 3.94
C ASP A 48 -1.63 0.05 4.85
N GLN A 49 -1.67 0.57 6.08
CA GLN A 49 -2.77 0.34 7.01
C GLN A 49 -4.09 0.89 6.47
N ARG A 50 -4.10 2.09 5.88
CA ARG A 50 -5.30 2.68 5.26
C ARG A 50 -5.77 1.85 4.07
N ALA A 51 -4.86 1.40 3.21
CA ALA A 51 -5.19 0.55 2.07
C ALA A 51 -5.84 -0.76 2.53
N LEU A 52 -5.25 -1.42 3.54
CA LEU A 52 -5.82 -2.63 4.13
C LEU A 52 -7.17 -2.36 4.82
N ALA A 53 -7.32 -1.23 5.52
CA ALA A 53 -8.59 -0.86 6.14
C ALA A 53 -9.70 -0.65 5.10
N LEU A 54 -9.40 0.02 3.99
CA LEU A 54 -10.34 0.23 2.88
C LEU A 54 -10.71 -1.10 2.21
N LEU A 55 -9.74 -1.99 2.00
CA LEU A 55 -9.99 -3.33 1.46
C LEU A 55 -10.91 -4.14 2.40
N ARG A 56 -10.62 -4.12 3.71
CA ARG A 56 -11.44 -4.82 4.72
C ARG A 56 -12.84 -4.23 4.85
N ASP A 57 -12.99 -2.92 4.72
CA ASP A 57 -14.29 -2.26 4.75
C ASP A 57 -15.12 -2.58 3.51
N ARG A 58 -14.50 -2.57 2.33
CA ARG A 58 -15.14 -3.03 1.09
C ARG A 58 -15.53 -4.50 1.16
N ALA A 59 -14.66 -5.36 1.69
CA ALA A 59 -14.97 -6.78 1.87
C ALA A 59 -16.14 -7.01 2.84
N ARG A 60 -16.22 -6.25 3.95
CA ARG A 60 -17.36 -6.33 4.89
C ARG A 60 -18.69 -5.86 4.27
N ARG A 61 -18.64 -4.89 3.36
CA ARG A 61 -19.82 -4.37 2.64
C ARG A 61 -20.14 -5.16 1.38
N ALA A 62 -19.27 -6.08 0.97
CA ALA A 62 -19.52 -6.91 -0.19
C ALA A 62 -20.61 -7.92 0.16
N ASP A 63 -21.70 -7.89 -0.61
CA ASP A 63 -22.71 -8.95 -0.63
C ASP A 63 -22.20 -10.06 -1.58
N PRO A 64 -21.78 -11.23 -1.04
CA PRO A 64 -21.25 -12.31 -1.86
C PRO A 64 -22.26 -12.82 -2.89
N ASP A 65 -23.55 -12.80 -2.56
CA ASP A 65 -24.60 -13.27 -3.45
C ASP A 65 -24.83 -12.31 -4.61
N ARG A 66 -24.69 -11.00 -4.36
CA ARG A 66 -24.70 -9.99 -5.42
C ARG A 66 -23.53 -10.18 -6.39
N VAL A 67 -22.33 -10.46 -5.88
CA VAL A 67 -21.15 -10.74 -6.71
C VAL A 67 -21.37 -12.01 -7.53
N ALA A 68 -21.88 -13.09 -6.93
CA ALA A 68 -22.18 -14.33 -7.65
C ALA A 68 -23.24 -14.15 -8.75
N ARG A 69 -24.27 -13.31 -8.51
CA ARG A 69 -25.25 -12.94 -9.56
C ARG A 69 -24.60 -12.17 -10.69
N MET A 70 -23.76 -11.20 -10.38
CA MET A 70 -23.04 -10.39 -11.37
C MET A 70 -22.10 -11.26 -12.22
N MET A 71 -21.32 -12.14 -11.59
CA MET A 71 -20.41 -13.07 -12.29
C MET A 71 -21.16 -14.03 -13.21
N ARG A 72 -22.32 -14.57 -12.78
CA ARG A 72 -23.18 -15.39 -13.65
C ARG A 72 -23.71 -14.61 -14.85
N HIS A 73 -24.08 -13.34 -14.66
CA HIS A 73 -24.54 -12.50 -15.76
C HIS A 73 -23.41 -12.19 -16.76
N VAL A 74 -22.22 -11.84 -16.27
CA VAL A 74 -21.03 -11.60 -17.10
C VAL A 74 -20.63 -12.86 -17.87
N ASN A 75 -20.57 -14.02 -17.20
CA ASN A 75 -20.26 -15.29 -17.88
C ASN A 75 -21.30 -15.66 -18.95
N ARG A 76 -22.57 -15.33 -18.73
CA ARG A 76 -23.61 -15.51 -19.76
C ARG A 76 -23.33 -14.62 -20.98
N GLN A 77 -23.03 -13.34 -20.76
CA GLN A 77 -22.69 -12.42 -21.86
C GLN A 77 -21.42 -12.83 -22.61
N LEU A 78 -20.39 -13.30 -21.90
CA LEU A 78 -19.16 -13.81 -22.52
C LEU A 78 -19.45 -15.01 -23.42
N THR A 79 -20.24 -15.97 -22.92
CA THR A 79 -20.63 -17.15 -23.68
C THR A 79 -21.48 -16.80 -24.91
N GLU A 80 -22.41 -15.86 -24.76
CA GLU A 80 -23.24 -15.35 -25.87
C GLU A 80 -22.41 -14.65 -26.95
N GLN A 81 -21.27 -14.05 -26.59
CA GLN A 81 -20.31 -13.43 -27.51
C GLN A 81 -19.24 -14.40 -28.03
N GLY A 82 -19.33 -15.70 -27.70
CA GLY A 82 -18.41 -16.73 -28.16
C GLY A 82 -17.09 -16.81 -27.40
N PHE A 83 -16.95 -16.09 -26.28
CA PHE A 83 -15.82 -16.21 -25.38
C PHE A 83 -16.06 -17.31 -24.34
N PRO A 84 -15.03 -18.07 -23.94
CA PRO A 84 -15.17 -19.05 -22.87
C PRO A 84 -15.56 -18.33 -21.57
N ALA A 85 -16.48 -18.93 -20.80
CA ALA A 85 -16.83 -18.43 -19.47
C ALA A 85 -15.57 -18.40 -18.58
N ALA A 86 -15.42 -17.34 -17.78
CA ALA A 86 -14.34 -17.28 -16.82
C ALA A 86 -14.57 -18.36 -15.74
N SER A 87 -13.71 -19.37 -15.72
CA SER A 87 -13.67 -20.40 -14.67
C SER A 87 -13.42 -19.71 -13.33
N GLY A 88 -14.43 -19.75 -12.46
CA GLY A 88 -14.35 -19.25 -11.10
C GLY A 88 -14.42 -20.42 -10.12
N GLU A 89 -13.37 -21.24 -10.11
CA GLU A 89 -12.92 -22.07 -8.98
C GLU A 89 -11.38 -22.01 -8.93
#